data_AF-A0A965EL97-F1
#
_entry.id   AF-A0A965EL97-F1
#
_cell.length_a   1.000
_cell.length_b   1.000
_cell.length_c   1.000
_cell.angle_alpha   90.00
_cell.angle_beta   90.00
_cell.angle_gamma   90.00
#
_symmetry.space_group_name_H-M   'P 1'
#
loop_
_entity.id
_entity.type
_entity.pdbx_description
1 polymer ?
#
loop_
_entity_poly.entity_id
_entity_poly.type
_entity_poly.pdbx_seq_one_letter_code
_entity_poly.pdbx_strand_id
1 'polypeptide(L)'
;MDNKIVVEEKEIKKLLELNEELENYFRNTIIPQLFIDADLILRKFSPPANMHFKLTMSDIGNSVHNISALANLPGLVEAVQNVIASNEDIEQEIQTKDKRWFQMNVLPYIVKKQNITNGAVITFVDITERIADKQIIEKINADHETFIYSVSHDFRGPLTNMVLLIDLLKSALTKKDETETNQLLDTMQRSARSMVTMINELTELIRVGIDPNDQPEINNIEHILEEIKFTLKTQIFQSHAKITTHFEITGLMFSRKNLRSILYNLLSNAIKFTAHNKTPEIFIKTEEQETYTVLTVKDNGLGIESEKQKDIFSIFHRIKPQIEGTGVGLFIVDKMVNNQGGKIELESKPGEGTTFRIYLKKS
;
A
#
# COMPACT_ATOMS: atom_id res chain seq x y z
N MET A 1 4.51 -11.44 -78.73
CA MET A 1 5.22 -11.89 -77.53
C MET A 1 5.42 -10.76 -76.54
N ASP A 2 5.71 -9.54 -77.02
CA ASP A 2 5.99 -8.35 -76.19
C ASP A 2 4.86 -7.91 -75.25
N ASN A 3 3.59 -8.03 -75.65
CA ASN A 3 2.48 -7.53 -74.83
C ASN A 3 2.21 -8.39 -73.57
N LYS A 4 2.69 -9.64 -73.54
CA LYS A 4 2.53 -10.54 -72.39
C LYS A 4 3.61 -10.28 -71.33
N ILE A 5 4.84 -9.98 -71.80
CA ILE A 5 5.98 -9.61 -70.96
C ILE A 5 5.74 -8.27 -70.25
N VAL A 6 5.19 -7.27 -70.97
CA VAL A 6 4.85 -5.95 -70.39
C VAL A 6 3.73 -6.05 -69.33
N VAL A 7 2.79 -6.97 -69.49
CA VAL A 7 1.73 -7.21 -68.49
C VAL A 7 2.29 -7.94 -67.25
N GLU A 8 3.14 -8.95 -67.45
CA GLU A 8 3.83 -9.65 -66.35
C GLU A 8 4.75 -8.72 -65.56
N GLU A 9 5.51 -7.84 -66.23
CA GLU A 9 6.37 -6.83 -65.57
C GLU A 9 5.55 -5.84 -64.74
N LYS A 10 4.37 -5.43 -65.22
CA LYS A 10 3.49 -4.50 -64.49
C LYS A 10 2.85 -5.16 -63.26
N GLU A 11 2.50 -6.44 -63.34
CA GLU A 11 2.00 -7.21 -62.19
C GLU A 11 3.09 -7.44 -61.14
N ILE A 12 4.32 -7.80 -61.57
CA ILE A 12 5.46 -7.96 -60.67
C ILE A 12 5.78 -6.64 -59.95
N LYS A 13 5.78 -5.52 -60.68
CA LYS A 13 6.02 -4.20 -60.08
C LYS A 13 4.97 -3.85 -59.02
N LYS A 14 3.69 -4.10 -59.32
CA LYS A 14 2.59 -3.87 -58.38
C LYS A 14 2.68 -4.75 -57.13
N LEU A 15 3.14 -6.00 -57.28
CA LEU A 15 3.40 -6.91 -56.16
C LEU A 15 4.55 -6.42 -55.29
N LEU A 16 5.63 -5.91 -55.88
CA LEU A 16 6.76 -5.34 -55.14
C LEU A 16 6.34 -4.10 -54.35
N GLU A 17 5.59 -3.17 -54.96
CA GLU A 17 5.06 -1.98 -54.30
C GLU A 17 4.17 -2.36 -53.10
N LEU A 18 3.23 -3.30 -53.29
CA LEU A 18 2.35 -3.76 -52.22
C LEU A 18 3.12 -4.45 -51.08
N ASN A 19 4.17 -5.21 -51.42
CA ASN A 19 5.01 -5.86 -50.43
C ASN A 19 5.83 -4.83 -49.64
N GLU A 20 6.34 -3.80 -50.29
CA GLU A 20 7.06 -2.71 -49.64
C GLU A 20 6.16 -1.94 -48.66
N GLU A 21 4.91 -1.66 -49.04
CA GLU A 21 3.92 -1.04 -48.15
C GLU A 21 3.63 -1.91 -46.91
N LEU A 22 3.48 -3.23 -47.10
CA LEU A 22 3.25 -4.18 -45.99
C LEU A 22 4.47 -4.29 -45.07
N GLU A 23 5.70 -4.31 -45.62
CA GLU A 23 6.93 -4.27 -44.83
C GLU A 23 7.05 -2.97 -44.04
N ASN A 24 6.68 -1.85 -44.63
CA ASN A 24 6.68 -0.55 -43.95
C ASN A 24 5.66 -0.52 -42.79
N TYR A 25 4.45 -1.07 -43.00
CA TYR A 25 3.46 -1.21 -41.93
C TYR A 25 4.00 -2.09 -40.79
N PHE A 26 4.56 -3.25 -41.12
CA PHE A 26 5.10 -4.20 -40.16
C PHE A 26 6.29 -3.63 -39.36
N ARG A 27 7.16 -2.85 -40.02
CA ARG A 27 8.31 -2.18 -39.39
C ARG A 27 7.93 -1.03 -38.47
N ASN A 28 6.83 -0.34 -38.75
CA ASN A 28 6.34 0.79 -37.96
C ASN A 28 5.36 0.36 -36.84
N THR A 29 5.33 -0.92 -36.49
CA THR A 29 4.60 -1.40 -35.31
C THR A 29 5.40 -1.11 -34.04
N ILE A 30 4.70 -0.76 -32.96
CA ILE A 30 5.31 -0.60 -31.62
C ILE A 30 5.31 -1.94 -30.87
N ILE A 31 4.38 -2.83 -31.22
CA ILE A 31 4.15 -4.09 -30.52
C ILE A 31 5.08 -5.17 -31.09
N PRO A 32 5.83 -5.91 -30.23
CA PRO A 32 6.55 -7.12 -30.62
C PRO A 32 5.59 -8.17 -31.20
N GLN A 33 5.89 -8.63 -32.41
CA GLN A 33 5.12 -9.64 -33.13
C GLN A 33 6.03 -10.78 -33.58
N LEU A 34 5.56 -12.02 -33.43
CA LEU A 34 6.19 -13.22 -33.96
C LEU A 34 5.21 -13.92 -34.90
N PHE A 35 5.73 -14.46 -35.99
CA PHE A 35 5.01 -15.34 -36.88
C PHE A 35 5.63 -16.73 -36.80
N ILE A 36 4.83 -17.70 -36.38
CA ILE A 36 5.22 -19.10 -36.24
C ILE A 36 4.28 -19.93 -37.12
N ASP A 37 4.81 -20.84 -37.92
CA ASP A 37 3.97 -21.73 -38.74
C ASP A 37 3.52 -23.00 -37.99
N ALA A 38 2.84 -23.90 -38.69
CA ALA A 38 2.35 -25.15 -38.10
C ALA A 38 3.45 -26.11 -37.62
N ASP A 39 4.67 -26.02 -38.18
CA ASP A 39 5.83 -26.83 -37.79
C ASP A 39 6.63 -26.18 -36.64
N LEU A 40 6.07 -25.14 -36.00
CA LEU A 40 6.71 -24.35 -34.96
C LEU A 40 8.01 -23.67 -35.42
N ILE A 41 8.07 -23.27 -36.69
CA ILE A 41 9.19 -22.55 -37.29
C ILE A 41 8.90 -21.05 -37.27
N LEU A 42 9.85 -20.27 -36.76
CA LEU A 42 9.78 -18.79 -36.82
C LEU A 42 9.96 -18.33 -38.27
N ARG A 43 8.92 -17.76 -38.89
CA ARG A 43 9.01 -17.23 -40.27
C ARG A 43 9.31 -15.74 -40.32
N LYS A 44 8.86 -14.99 -39.33
CA LYS A 44 9.03 -13.53 -39.29
C LYS A 44 8.87 -13.00 -37.88
N PHE A 45 9.48 -11.86 -37.59
CA PHE A 45 9.26 -11.11 -36.35
C PHE A 45 9.38 -9.61 -36.61
N SER A 46 8.64 -8.80 -35.85
CA SER A 46 8.69 -7.34 -36.00
C SER A 46 9.96 -6.74 -35.38
N PRO A 47 10.43 -5.56 -35.82
CA PRO A 47 11.62 -4.93 -35.23
C PRO A 47 11.58 -4.76 -33.70
N PRO A 48 10.44 -4.43 -33.05
CA PRO A 48 10.34 -4.45 -31.59
C PRO A 48 10.62 -5.83 -30.97
N ALA A 49 10.23 -6.93 -31.63
CA ALA A 49 10.52 -8.27 -31.14
C ALA A 49 12.02 -8.60 -31.17
N ASN A 50 12.78 -8.06 -32.13
CA ASN A 50 14.25 -8.11 -32.12
C ASN A 50 14.80 -7.45 -30.84
N MET A 51 14.37 -6.22 -30.54
CA MET A 51 14.88 -5.51 -29.36
C MET A 51 14.51 -6.21 -28.04
N HIS A 52 13.27 -6.69 -27.91
CA HIS A 52 12.78 -7.30 -26.67
C HIS A 52 13.30 -8.72 -26.43
N PHE A 53 13.36 -9.54 -27.49
CA PHE A 53 13.75 -10.95 -27.38
C PHE A 53 15.15 -11.24 -27.92
N LYS A 54 15.90 -10.21 -28.32
CA LYS A 54 17.25 -10.30 -28.92
C LYS A 54 17.29 -11.23 -30.14
N LEU A 55 16.23 -11.22 -30.94
CA LEU A 55 16.11 -12.05 -32.13
C LEU A 55 16.91 -11.49 -33.30
N THR A 56 17.56 -12.36 -34.05
CA THR A 56 18.38 -12.03 -35.21
C THR A 56 17.74 -12.57 -36.49
N MET A 57 18.13 -12.02 -37.64
CA MET A 57 17.63 -12.53 -38.93
C MET A 57 18.03 -13.99 -39.18
N SER A 58 19.11 -14.48 -38.56
CA SER A 58 19.52 -15.89 -38.60
C SER A 58 18.59 -16.83 -37.82
N ASP A 59 17.72 -16.31 -36.95
CA ASP A 59 16.74 -17.11 -36.22
C ASP A 59 15.53 -17.49 -37.10
N ILE A 60 15.31 -16.78 -38.21
CA ILE A 60 14.25 -17.10 -39.17
C ILE A 60 14.54 -18.44 -39.84
N GLY A 61 13.54 -19.32 -39.88
CA GLY A 61 13.65 -20.68 -40.42
C GLY A 61 14.06 -21.72 -39.40
N ASN A 62 14.39 -21.33 -38.16
CA ASN A 62 14.64 -22.27 -37.07
C ASN A 62 13.37 -22.57 -36.27
N SER A 63 13.34 -23.77 -35.68
CA SER A 63 12.30 -24.14 -34.72
C SER A 63 12.39 -23.26 -33.47
N VAL A 64 11.24 -22.85 -32.94
CA VAL A 64 11.12 -22.03 -31.71
C VAL A 64 11.77 -22.70 -30.49
N HIS A 65 11.87 -24.03 -30.48
CA HIS A 65 12.56 -24.78 -29.44
C HIS A 65 14.08 -24.52 -29.41
N ASN A 66 14.67 -24.22 -30.57
CA ASN A 66 16.11 -23.99 -30.70
C ASN A 66 16.49 -22.51 -30.48
N ILE A 67 15.50 -21.62 -30.41
CA ILE A 67 15.71 -20.20 -30.19
C ILE A 67 15.58 -19.95 -28.68
N SER A 68 16.71 -19.80 -27.99
CA SER A 68 16.74 -19.68 -26.51
C SER A 68 15.80 -18.60 -25.97
N ALA A 69 15.62 -17.49 -26.68
CA ALA A 69 14.71 -16.43 -26.23
C ALA A 69 13.25 -16.89 -26.22
N LEU A 70 12.83 -17.66 -27.21
CA LEU A 70 11.46 -18.15 -27.38
C LEU A 70 11.19 -19.41 -26.56
N ALA A 71 12.18 -20.31 -26.47
CA ALA A 71 12.08 -21.53 -25.67
C ALA A 71 11.89 -21.26 -24.16
N ASN A 72 12.31 -20.08 -23.69
CA ASN A 72 12.12 -19.66 -22.30
C ASN A 72 10.79 -18.95 -22.04
N LEU A 73 9.98 -18.68 -23.07
CA LEU A 73 8.67 -18.04 -22.89
C LEU A 73 7.67 -19.08 -22.36
N PRO A 74 7.09 -18.87 -21.17
CA PRO A 74 6.12 -19.81 -20.60
C PRO A 74 4.90 -19.94 -21.52
N GLY A 75 4.46 -21.18 -21.76
CA GLY A 75 3.20 -21.48 -22.46
C GLY A 75 3.17 -21.15 -23.97
N LEU A 76 4.24 -20.62 -24.58
CA LEU A 76 4.24 -20.20 -25.99
C LEU A 76 3.88 -21.35 -26.95
N VAL A 77 4.57 -22.48 -26.84
CA VAL A 77 4.40 -23.61 -27.76
C VAL A 77 3.00 -24.22 -27.62
N GLU A 78 2.55 -24.41 -26.38
CA GLU A 78 1.22 -24.94 -26.07
C GLU A 78 0.12 -24.04 -26.64
N ALA A 79 0.26 -22.72 -26.49
CA ALA A 79 -0.70 -21.76 -27.01
C ALA A 79 -0.76 -21.78 -28.55
N VAL A 80 0.39 -21.82 -29.22
CA VAL A 80 0.43 -21.91 -30.69
C VAL A 80 -0.24 -23.20 -31.17
N GLN A 81 0.05 -24.34 -30.55
CA GLN A 81 -0.56 -25.62 -30.89
C GLN A 81 -2.08 -25.60 -30.66
N ASN A 82 -2.52 -25.03 -29.54
CA ASN A 82 -3.95 -24.92 -29.22
C ASN A 82 -4.68 -24.02 -30.23
N VAL A 83 -4.13 -22.85 -30.57
CA VAL A 83 -4.73 -21.95 -31.59
C VAL A 83 -4.81 -22.61 -32.96
N ILE A 84 -3.80 -23.38 -33.36
CA ILE A 84 -3.84 -24.13 -34.64
C ILE A 84 -4.93 -25.20 -34.61
N ALA A 85 -5.11 -25.87 -33.47
CA ALA A 85 -6.09 -26.95 -33.31
C ALA A 85 -7.54 -26.44 -33.16
N SER A 86 -7.75 -25.37 -32.40
CA SER A 86 -9.09 -24.82 -32.11
C SER A 86 -9.55 -23.78 -33.13
N ASN A 87 -8.62 -23.11 -33.79
CA ASN A 87 -8.87 -21.91 -34.59
C ASN A 87 -9.50 -20.76 -33.78
N GLU A 88 -9.23 -20.71 -32.48
CA GLU A 88 -9.66 -19.65 -31.57
C GLU A 88 -8.46 -18.85 -31.05
N ASP A 89 -8.69 -17.57 -30.77
CA ASP A 89 -7.69 -16.67 -30.21
C ASP A 89 -7.40 -17.04 -28.75
N ILE A 90 -6.13 -17.03 -28.35
CA ILE A 90 -5.72 -17.25 -26.96
C ILE A 90 -5.06 -15.98 -26.42
N GLU A 91 -5.56 -15.54 -25.27
CA GLU A 91 -4.97 -14.45 -24.47
C GLU A 91 -4.51 -15.01 -23.13
N GLN A 92 -3.26 -14.76 -22.76
CA GLN A 92 -2.73 -15.15 -21.46
C GLN A 92 -1.65 -14.18 -20.95
N GLU A 93 -1.59 -14.02 -19.63
CA GLU A 93 -0.53 -13.28 -18.95
C GLU A 93 0.64 -14.21 -18.64
N ILE A 94 1.84 -13.84 -19.09
CA ILE A 94 3.07 -14.59 -18.86
C ILE A 94 4.07 -13.74 -18.09
N GLN A 95 4.80 -14.38 -17.17
CA GLN A 95 5.91 -13.76 -16.46
C GLN A 95 7.23 -14.33 -16.95
N THR A 96 8.13 -13.46 -17.41
CA THR A 96 9.47 -13.86 -17.84
C THR A 96 10.41 -14.04 -16.64
N LYS A 97 11.57 -14.69 -16.84
CA LYS A 97 12.54 -14.97 -15.77
C LYS A 97 13.11 -13.71 -15.10
N ASP A 98 13.15 -12.59 -15.81
CA ASP A 98 13.53 -11.26 -15.31
C ASP A 98 12.36 -10.51 -14.63
N LYS A 99 11.27 -11.22 -14.31
CA LYS A 99 10.09 -10.72 -13.58
C LYS A 99 9.23 -9.68 -14.33
N ARG A 100 9.39 -9.55 -15.64
CA ARG A 100 8.50 -8.72 -16.47
C ARG A 100 7.23 -9.49 -16.80
N TRP A 101 6.13 -8.77 -16.91
CA TRP A 101 4.83 -9.32 -17.27
C TRP A 101 4.46 -8.89 -18.69
N PHE A 102 4.05 -9.87 -19.49
CA PHE A 102 3.53 -9.64 -20.83
C PHE A 102 2.15 -10.25 -20.97
N GLN A 103 1.23 -9.52 -21.61
CA GLN A 103 0.05 -10.10 -22.19
C GLN A 103 0.43 -10.67 -23.57
N MET A 104 0.34 -11.99 -23.70
CA MET A 104 0.60 -12.71 -24.94
C MET A 104 -0.73 -13.04 -25.62
N ASN A 105 -0.97 -12.45 -26.80
CA ASN A 105 -2.12 -12.81 -27.63
C ASN A 105 -1.65 -13.65 -28.82
N VAL A 106 -2.24 -14.83 -28.99
CA VAL A 106 -1.94 -15.79 -30.04
C VAL A 106 -3.16 -15.88 -30.95
N LEU A 107 -2.98 -15.48 -32.21
CA LEU A 107 -4.04 -15.37 -33.21
C LEU A 107 -3.79 -16.39 -34.33
N PRO A 108 -4.82 -17.10 -34.84
CA PRO A 108 -4.65 -18.08 -35.89
C PRO A 108 -4.25 -17.41 -37.21
N TYR A 109 -3.25 -17.97 -37.90
CA TYR A 109 -2.88 -17.54 -39.24
C TYR A 109 -3.56 -18.43 -40.29
N ILE A 110 -4.61 -17.91 -40.93
CA ILE A 110 -5.44 -18.65 -41.89
C ILE A 110 -4.97 -18.40 -43.32
N VAL A 111 -4.61 -19.48 -44.03
CA VAL A 111 -4.30 -19.42 -45.46
C VAL A 111 -5.60 -19.50 -46.27
N LYS A 112 -6.09 -18.33 -46.73
CA LYS A 112 -7.40 -18.15 -47.38
C LYS A 112 -7.69 -19.07 -48.58
N LYS A 113 -6.67 -19.55 -49.31
CA LYS A 113 -6.86 -20.45 -50.46
C LYS A 113 -7.30 -21.87 -50.05
N GLN A 114 -7.02 -22.29 -48.83
CA GLN A 114 -7.26 -23.67 -48.35
C GLN A 114 -8.12 -23.73 -47.09
N ASN A 115 -8.40 -22.58 -46.45
CA ASN A 115 -9.10 -22.47 -45.16
C ASN A 115 -8.46 -23.32 -44.06
N ILE A 116 -7.13 -23.43 -44.09
CA ILE A 116 -6.32 -24.15 -43.10
C ILE A 116 -5.57 -23.12 -42.26
N THR A 117 -5.60 -23.31 -40.95
CA THR A 117 -4.76 -22.57 -40.00
C THR A 117 -3.34 -23.12 -40.08
N ASN A 118 -2.44 -22.34 -40.67
CA ASN A 118 -1.06 -22.76 -40.96
C ASN A 118 -0.05 -21.98 -40.10
N GLY A 119 -0.36 -21.85 -38.81
CA GLY A 119 0.46 -21.13 -37.86
C GLY A 119 -0.32 -20.16 -36.99
N ALA A 120 0.43 -19.31 -36.29
CA ALA A 120 -0.08 -18.28 -35.42
C ALA A 120 0.73 -16.98 -35.53
N VAL A 121 0.04 -15.86 -35.32
CA VAL A 121 0.63 -14.55 -35.08
C VAL A 121 0.56 -14.29 -33.57
N ILE A 122 1.71 -14.04 -32.97
CA ILE A 122 1.83 -13.79 -31.53
C ILE A 122 2.17 -12.33 -31.33
N THR A 123 1.46 -11.66 -30.43
CA THR A 123 1.76 -10.30 -30.00
C THR A 123 2.07 -10.27 -28.52
N PHE A 124 3.00 -9.40 -28.11
CA PHE A 124 3.34 -9.20 -26.70
C PHE A 124 3.12 -7.75 -26.31
N VAL A 125 2.28 -7.51 -25.30
CA VAL A 125 2.10 -6.19 -24.71
C VAL A 125 2.72 -6.22 -23.32
N ASP A 126 3.67 -5.33 -23.04
CA ASP A 126 4.22 -5.19 -21.69
C ASP A 126 3.14 -4.65 -20.75
N ILE A 127 2.82 -5.41 -19.71
CA ILE A 127 1.83 -5.07 -18.69
C ILE A 127 2.46 -5.00 -17.29
N THR A 128 3.80 -4.92 -17.21
CA THR A 128 4.53 -4.94 -15.93
C THR A 128 4.07 -3.81 -14.99
N GLU A 129 4.02 -2.57 -15.50
CA GLU A 129 3.54 -1.42 -14.72
C GLU A 129 2.06 -1.58 -14.33
N ARG A 130 1.23 -2.05 -15.28
CA ARG A 130 -0.21 -2.28 -15.04
C ARG A 130 -0.46 -3.30 -13.93
N ILE A 131 0.31 -4.39 -13.89
CA ILE A 131 0.21 -5.41 -12.83
C ILE A 131 0.68 -4.83 -11.49
N ALA A 132 1.76 -4.05 -11.48
CA ALA A 132 2.24 -3.39 -10.27
C ALA A 132 1.20 -2.41 -9.70
N ASP A 133 0.61 -1.56 -10.55
CA ASP A 133 -0.44 -0.63 -10.17
C ASP A 133 -1.68 -1.35 -9.65
N LYS A 134 -2.10 -2.43 -10.33
CA LYS A 134 -3.22 -3.27 -9.90
C LYS A 134 -2.98 -3.84 -8.49
N GLN A 135 -1.79 -4.38 -8.23
CA GLN A 135 -1.43 -4.90 -6.91
C GLN A 135 -1.44 -3.83 -5.82
N ILE A 136 -0.97 -2.62 -6.14
CA ILE A 136 -1.02 -1.48 -5.20
C ILE A 136 -2.48 -1.13 -4.88
N ILE A 137 -3.33 -1.02 -5.90
CA ILE A 137 -4.77 -0.72 -5.73
C ILE A 137 -5.47 -1.81 -4.93
N GLU A 138 -5.23 -3.08 -5.23
CA GLU A 138 -5.80 -4.22 -4.49
C GLU A 138 -5.38 -4.20 -3.02
N LYS A 139 -4.11 -3.87 -2.74
CA LYS A 139 -3.63 -3.71 -1.36
C LYS A 139 -4.32 -2.55 -0.64
N ILE A 140 -4.43 -1.39 -1.29
CA ILE A 140 -5.12 -0.22 -0.72
C ILE A 140 -6.60 -0.56 -0.44
N ASN A 141 -7.26 -1.26 -1.36
CA ASN A 141 -8.65 -1.68 -1.18
C ASN A 141 -8.80 -2.65 0.00
N ALA A 142 -7.92 -3.65 0.12
CA ALA A 142 -7.94 -4.58 1.25
C ALA A 142 -7.70 -3.85 2.59
N ASP A 143 -6.76 -2.90 2.61
CA ASP A 143 -6.50 -2.05 3.79
C ASP A 143 -7.73 -1.20 4.13
N HIS A 144 -8.42 -0.63 3.14
CA HIS A 144 -9.65 0.14 3.30
C HIS A 144 -10.82 -0.72 3.82
N GLU A 145 -11.01 -1.93 3.28
CA GLU A 145 -12.07 -2.84 3.74
C GLU A 145 -11.85 -3.26 5.20
N THR A 146 -10.60 -3.62 5.53
CA THR A 146 -10.19 -3.93 6.90
C THR A 146 -10.43 -2.74 7.83
N PHE A 147 -10.11 -1.53 7.38
CA PHE A 147 -10.38 -0.29 8.09
C PHE A 147 -11.89 -0.13 8.37
N ILE A 148 -12.76 -0.16 7.36
CA ILE A 148 -14.21 0.02 7.53
C ILE A 148 -14.80 -1.05 8.46
N TYR A 149 -14.36 -2.29 8.32
CA TYR A 149 -14.81 -3.39 9.17
C TYR A 149 -14.44 -3.14 10.64
N SER A 150 -13.19 -2.78 10.92
CA SER A 150 -12.71 -2.51 12.29
C SER A 150 -13.46 -1.34 12.95
N VAL A 151 -13.63 -0.22 12.24
CA VAL A 151 -14.42 0.94 12.71
C VAL A 151 -15.85 0.52 13.07
N SER A 152 -16.50 -0.26 12.19
CA SER A 152 -17.87 -0.69 12.39
C SER A 152 -18.02 -1.63 13.60
N HIS A 153 -17.07 -2.54 13.79
CA HIS A 153 -17.04 -3.44 14.94
C HIS A 153 -16.91 -2.65 16.25
N ASP A 154 -15.99 -1.70 16.29
CA ASP A 154 -15.66 -0.99 17.52
C ASP A 154 -16.64 0.13 17.87
N PHE A 155 -17.41 0.61 16.90
CA PHE A 155 -18.60 1.42 17.16
C PHE A 155 -19.77 0.58 17.69
N ARG A 156 -19.90 -0.68 17.26
CA ARG A 156 -21.02 -1.54 17.68
C ARG A 156 -21.00 -1.77 19.19
N GLY A 157 -19.83 -2.03 19.78
CA GLY A 157 -19.69 -2.24 21.23
C GLY A 157 -20.30 -1.14 22.12
N PRO A 158 -19.81 0.12 22.04
CA PRO A 158 -20.35 1.22 22.81
C PRO A 158 -21.81 1.54 22.45
N LEU A 159 -22.25 1.29 21.21
CA LEU A 159 -23.65 1.51 20.82
C LEU A 159 -24.57 0.48 21.48
N THR A 160 -24.20 -0.80 21.43
CA THR A 160 -24.93 -1.89 22.10
C THR A 160 -24.98 -1.66 23.61
N ASN A 161 -23.86 -1.23 24.22
CA ASN A 161 -23.84 -0.87 25.63
C ASN A 161 -24.78 0.29 25.96
N MET A 162 -24.86 1.32 25.12
CA MET A 162 -25.81 2.42 25.32
C MET A 162 -27.26 1.96 25.23
N VAL A 163 -27.60 1.09 24.27
CA VAL A 163 -28.96 0.52 24.18
C VAL A 163 -29.30 -0.26 25.44
N LEU A 164 -28.39 -1.13 25.91
CA LEU A 164 -28.60 -1.89 27.15
C LEU A 164 -28.78 -0.98 28.38
N LEU A 165 -27.95 0.05 28.51
CA LEU A 165 -28.04 1.01 29.61
C LEU A 165 -29.34 1.80 29.58
N ILE A 166 -29.86 2.14 28.39
CA ILE A 166 -31.18 2.78 28.25
C ILE A 166 -32.30 1.85 28.75
N ASP A 167 -32.23 0.55 28.46
CA ASP A 167 -33.23 -0.41 28.91
C ASP A 167 -33.16 -0.68 30.42
N LEU A 168 -31.96 -0.71 30.98
CA LEU A 168 -31.75 -0.73 32.44
C LEU A 168 -32.25 0.56 33.09
N LEU A 169 -32.01 1.72 32.49
CA LEU A 169 -32.47 3.01 32.98
C LEU A 169 -34.01 3.08 33.03
N LYS A 170 -34.70 2.61 31.98
CA LYS A 170 -36.18 2.50 31.99
C LYS A 170 -36.68 1.65 33.15
N SER A 171 -35.98 0.56 33.45
CA SER A 171 -36.31 -0.34 34.56
C SER A 171 -36.05 0.31 35.94
N ALA A 172 -34.93 1.01 36.11
CA ALA A 172 -34.58 1.72 37.35
C ALA A 172 -35.53 2.90 37.64
N LEU A 173 -35.90 3.66 36.60
CA LEU A 173 -36.89 4.74 36.71
C LEU A 173 -38.27 4.22 37.15
N THR A 174 -38.64 3.00 36.73
CA THR A 174 -39.90 2.36 37.17
C THR A 174 -39.85 1.99 38.65
N LYS A 175 -38.67 1.65 39.18
CA LYS A 175 -38.45 1.31 40.60
C LYS A 175 -38.22 2.53 41.50
N LYS A 176 -38.09 3.74 40.93
CA LYS A 176 -37.76 5.00 41.64
C LYS A 176 -36.46 4.94 42.47
N ASP A 177 -35.48 4.16 42.02
CA ASP A 177 -34.15 4.16 42.63
C ASP A 177 -33.29 5.27 42.01
N GLU A 178 -33.20 6.41 42.69
CA GLU A 178 -32.41 7.56 42.24
C GLU A 178 -30.90 7.27 42.18
N THR A 179 -30.40 6.36 43.03
CA THR A 179 -28.96 6.06 43.08
C THR A 179 -28.55 5.20 41.89
N GLU A 180 -29.31 4.16 41.61
CA GLU A 180 -29.12 3.30 40.43
C GLU A 180 -29.30 4.11 39.13
N THR A 181 -30.30 4.99 39.08
CA THR A 181 -30.56 5.89 37.94
C THR A 181 -29.35 6.80 37.65
N ASN A 182 -28.80 7.46 38.67
CA ASN A 182 -27.66 8.36 38.50
C ASN A 182 -26.39 7.61 38.06
N GLN A 183 -26.13 6.41 38.60
CA GLN A 183 -24.98 5.58 38.18
C GLN A 183 -25.08 5.11 36.72
N LEU A 184 -26.30 4.76 36.27
CA LEU A 184 -26.56 4.39 34.88
C LEU A 184 -26.36 5.59 33.94
N LEU A 185 -26.86 6.77 34.32
CA LEU A 185 -26.66 8.02 33.57
C LEU A 185 -25.17 8.39 33.43
N ASP A 186 -24.40 8.31 34.52
CA ASP A 186 -22.95 8.55 34.51
C ASP A 186 -22.23 7.58 33.56
N THR A 187 -22.63 6.32 33.57
CA THR A 187 -22.05 5.27 32.71
C THR A 187 -22.41 5.48 31.24
N MET A 188 -23.63 5.89 30.94
CA MET A 188 -24.04 6.31 29.60
C MET A 188 -23.24 7.52 29.13
N GLN A 189 -23.09 8.54 29.98
CA GLN A 189 -22.33 9.76 29.65
C GLN A 189 -20.86 9.44 29.34
N ARG A 190 -20.22 8.55 30.11
CA ARG A 190 -18.86 8.08 29.81
C ARG A 190 -18.79 7.36 28.46
N SER A 191 -19.75 6.48 28.17
CA SER A 191 -19.79 5.73 26.91
C SER A 191 -19.98 6.65 25.69
N ALA A 192 -20.87 7.64 25.80
CA ALA A 192 -21.09 8.65 24.76
C ALA A 192 -19.84 9.52 24.52
N ARG A 193 -19.16 9.97 25.58
CA ARG A 193 -17.89 10.73 25.47
C ARG A 193 -16.78 9.91 24.81
N SER A 194 -16.71 8.61 25.09
CA SER A 194 -15.78 7.70 24.42
C SER A 194 -16.05 7.63 22.92
N MET A 195 -17.31 7.51 22.49
CA MET A 195 -17.67 7.53 21.06
C MET A 195 -17.28 8.83 20.38
N VAL A 196 -17.58 9.98 20.99
CA VAL A 196 -17.20 11.30 20.44
C VAL A 196 -15.69 11.39 20.25
N THR A 197 -14.93 10.90 21.22
CA THR A 197 -13.46 10.86 21.14
C THR A 197 -13.00 9.99 19.96
N MET A 198 -13.59 8.81 19.79
CA MET A 198 -13.29 7.88 18.70
C MET A 198 -13.61 8.47 17.31
N ILE A 199 -14.75 9.17 17.18
CA ILE A 199 -15.14 9.86 15.94
C ILE A 199 -14.15 10.99 15.61
N ASN A 200 -13.73 11.76 16.61
CA ASN A 200 -12.77 12.85 16.43
C ASN A 200 -11.41 12.29 15.97
N GLU A 201 -10.94 11.20 16.57
CA GLU A 201 -9.69 10.55 16.17
C GLU A 201 -9.75 9.97 14.76
N LEU A 202 -10.88 9.40 14.34
CA LEU A 202 -11.08 8.95 12.96
C LEU A 202 -11.12 10.12 11.97
N THR A 203 -11.74 11.23 12.36
CA THR A 203 -11.76 12.44 11.53
C THR A 203 -10.35 13.01 11.37
N GLU A 204 -9.53 12.95 12.42
CA GLU A 204 -8.12 13.33 12.34
C GLU A 204 -7.33 12.39 11.43
N LEU A 205 -7.57 11.07 11.49
CA LEU A 205 -6.94 10.10 10.58
C LEU A 205 -7.24 10.40 9.11
N ILE A 206 -8.49 10.72 8.75
CA ILE A 206 -8.88 11.08 7.37
C ILE A 206 -8.18 12.38 6.92
N ARG A 207 -7.89 13.30 7.84
CA ARG A 207 -7.22 14.57 7.52
C ARG A 207 -5.71 14.42 7.33
N VAL A 208 -5.09 13.38 7.89
CA VAL A 208 -3.65 13.12 7.74
C VAL A 208 -3.32 12.80 6.28
N GLY A 209 -2.71 13.76 5.58
CA GLY A 209 -2.30 13.65 4.19
C GLY A 209 -3.26 14.24 3.14
N ILE A 210 -4.42 14.76 3.55
CA ILE A 210 -5.40 15.38 2.63
C ILE A 210 -5.41 16.92 2.74
N ASP A 211 -4.93 17.50 3.85
CA ASP A 211 -4.97 18.96 4.04
C ASP A 211 -3.93 19.68 3.16
N PRO A 212 -4.34 20.40 2.09
CA PRO A 212 -3.42 21.09 1.18
C PRO A 212 -2.68 22.26 1.83
N ASN A 213 -3.16 22.73 3.00
CA ASN A 213 -2.55 23.82 3.75
C ASN A 213 -1.56 23.33 4.81
N ASP A 214 -1.41 22.02 5.00
CA ASP A 214 -0.53 21.42 6.02
C ASP A 214 0.91 21.30 5.48
N GLN A 215 1.53 22.45 5.17
CA GLN A 215 2.90 22.51 4.67
C GLN A 215 3.92 22.31 5.79
N PRO A 216 5.05 21.62 5.53
CA PRO A 216 6.14 21.53 6.50
C PRO A 216 6.69 22.92 6.83
N GLU A 217 6.78 23.23 8.11
CA GLU A 217 7.40 24.45 8.62
C GLU A 217 8.40 24.11 9.73
N ILE A 218 9.37 25.00 9.97
CA ILE A 218 10.33 24.81 11.07
C ILE A 218 9.59 25.07 12.39
N ASN A 219 9.38 23.99 13.14
CA ASN A 219 8.67 24.01 14.40
C ASN A 219 9.62 23.88 15.58
N ASN A 220 9.49 24.77 16.56
CA ASN A 220 10.22 24.63 17.81
C ASN A 220 9.56 23.54 18.69
N ILE A 221 10.25 22.41 18.85
CA ILE A 221 9.74 21.26 19.61
C ILE A 221 9.54 21.58 21.10
N GLU A 222 10.37 22.43 21.70
CA GLU A 222 10.26 22.82 23.10
C GLU A 222 8.94 23.54 23.35
N HIS A 223 8.60 24.49 22.49
CA HIS A 223 7.35 25.25 22.60
C HIS A 223 6.13 24.33 22.47
N ILE A 224 6.14 23.42 21.50
CA ILE A 224 5.06 22.43 21.31
C ILE A 224 4.96 21.51 22.53
N LEU A 225 6.10 21.06 23.06
CA LEU A 225 6.12 20.19 24.24
C LEU A 225 5.54 20.91 25.47
N GLU A 226 5.83 22.18 25.69
CA GLU A 226 5.24 22.95 26.79
C GLU A 226 3.72 23.13 26.64
N GLU A 227 3.21 23.39 25.42
CA GLU A 227 1.76 23.41 25.15
C GLU A 227 1.10 22.06 25.50
N ILE A 228 1.77 20.95 25.16
CA ILE A 228 1.29 19.60 25.44
C ILE A 228 1.33 19.31 26.94
N LYS A 229 2.42 19.66 27.64
CA LYS A 229 2.53 19.54 29.11
C LYS A 229 1.42 20.32 29.80
N PHE A 230 1.09 21.53 29.32
CA PHE A 230 -0.03 22.31 29.85
C PHE A 230 -1.38 21.60 29.66
N THR A 231 -1.57 20.98 28.50
CA THR A 231 -2.78 20.18 28.20
C THR A 231 -2.89 18.96 29.12
N LEU A 232 -1.76 18.27 29.36
CA LEU A 232 -1.68 17.06 30.19
C LEU A 232 -1.45 17.35 31.68
N LYS A 233 -1.52 18.62 32.12
CA LYS A 233 -1.13 19.05 33.48
C LYS A 233 -1.77 18.23 34.60
N THR A 234 -3.06 17.91 34.45
CA THR A 234 -3.81 17.15 35.46
C THR A 234 -3.31 15.72 35.57
N GLN A 235 -3.05 15.07 34.44
CA GLN A 235 -2.53 13.70 34.39
C GLN A 235 -1.08 13.63 34.89
N ILE A 236 -0.24 14.59 34.52
CA ILE A 236 1.13 14.72 35.02
C ILE A 236 1.13 14.89 36.54
N PHE A 237 0.26 15.76 37.05
CA PHE A 237 0.13 16.01 38.48
C PHE A 237 -0.34 14.77 39.25
N GLN A 238 -1.39 14.09 38.76
CA GLN A 238 -1.94 12.89 39.40
C GLN A 238 -0.99 11.68 39.37
N SER A 239 -0.21 11.55 38.30
CA SER A 239 0.76 10.45 38.14
C SER A 239 2.13 10.74 38.73
N HIS A 240 2.39 11.99 39.14
CA HIS A 240 3.72 12.47 39.53
C HIS A 240 4.80 12.20 38.47
N ALA A 241 4.43 12.31 37.18
CA ALA A 241 5.33 12.03 36.07
C ALA A 241 6.51 13.00 36.04
N LYS A 242 7.72 12.45 35.86
CA LYS A 242 8.96 13.20 35.67
C LYS A 242 9.31 13.21 34.19
N ILE A 243 9.24 14.39 33.58
CA ILE A 243 9.57 14.58 32.16
C ILE A 243 10.92 15.29 32.07
N THR A 244 11.88 14.63 31.44
CA THR A 244 13.24 15.15 31.20
C THR A 244 13.48 15.29 29.70
N THR A 245 14.17 16.36 29.31
CA THR A 245 14.33 16.75 27.91
C THR A 245 15.78 17.02 27.55
N HIS A 246 16.22 16.58 26.37
CA HIS A 246 17.54 16.89 25.82
C HIS A 246 17.45 17.08 24.30
N PHE A 247 17.45 18.32 23.83
CA PHE A 247 17.29 18.63 22.41
C PHE A 247 18.61 19.09 21.80
N GLU A 248 19.19 18.26 20.93
CA GLU A 248 20.31 18.68 20.07
C GLU A 248 19.82 19.61 18.96
N ILE A 249 18.65 19.30 18.40
CA ILE A 249 17.93 20.14 17.42
C ILE A 249 16.58 20.54 17.99
N THR A 250 16.31 21.84 18.05
CA THR A 250 15.02 22.38 18.51
C THR A 250 14.05 22.65 17.35
N GLY A 251 14.56 22.96 16.15
CA GLY A 251 13.75 23.24 14.96
C GLY A 251 13.53 22.00 14.09
N LEU A 252 12.30 21.49 14.05
CA LEU A 252 11.91 20.34 13.24
C LEU A 252 11.11 20.80 12.02
N MET A 253 11.57 20.47 10.81
CA MET A 253 10.83 20.71 9.57
C MET A 253 9.71 19.68 9.45
N PHE A 254 8.51 20.03 9.91
CA PHE A 254 7.35 19.13 9.91
C PHE A 254 6.06 19.96 9.97
N SER A 255 4.91 19.35 9.75
CA SER A 255 3.64 20.02 10.05
C SER A 255 3.52 20.26 11.57
N ARG A 256 3.22 21.49 11.99
CA ARG A 256 3.00 21.80 13.42
C ARG A 256 1.89 20.94 14.02
N LYS A 257 0.80 20.77 13.28
CA LYS A 257 -0.36 19.99 13.69
C LYS A 257 0.02 18.53 13.91
N ASN A 258 0.71 17.92 12.95
CA ASN A 258 1.09 16.51 13.02
C ASN A 258 2.16 16.28 14.09
N LEU A 259 3.17 17.16 14.19
CA LEU A 259 4.20 17.08 15.23
C LEU A 259 3.60 17.16 16.64
N ARG A 260 2.65 18.07 16.85
CA ARG A 260 1.91 18.18 18.11
C ARG A 260 1.11 16.92 18.42
N SER A 261 0.42 16.35 17.42
CA SER A 261 -0.33 15.09 17.58
C SER A 261 0.58 13.91 17.93
N ILE A 262 1.73 13.81 17.27
CA ILE A 262 2.73 12.77 17.53
C ILE A 262 3.21 12.84 18.98
N LEU A 263 3.67 14.01 19.42
CA LEU A 263 4.15 14.21 20.78
C LEU A 263 3.05 13.98 21.82
N TYR A 264 1.82 14.44 21.54
CA TYR A 264 0.69 14.23 22.44
C TYR A 264 0.38 12.73 22.62
N ASN A 265 0.31 11.97 21.52
CA ASN A 265 0.03 10.54 21.58
C ASN A 265 1.11 9.76 22.33
N LEU A 266 2.38 10.03 22.03
CA LEU A 266 3.50 9.34 22.71
C LEU A 266 3.59 9.71 24.19
N LEU A 267 3.45 11.00 24.53
CA LEU A 267 3.52 11.44 25.93
C LEU A 267 2.31 10.96 26.74
N SER A 268 1.11 11.01 26.17
CA SER A 268 -0.10 10.47 26.80
C SER A 268 0.04 8.97 27.06
N ASN A 269 0.56 8.20 26.09
CA ASN A 269 0.81 6.77 26.27
C ASN A 269 1.86 6.50 27.35
N ALA A 270 2.98 7.23 27.34
CA ALA A 270 4.02 7.08 28.36
C ALA A 270 3.49 7.31 29.79
N ILE A 271 2.59 8.27 29.98
CA ILE A 271 1.93 8.52 31.28
C ILE A 271 0.93 7.39 31.61
N LYS A 272 0.09 6.98 30.65
CA LYS A 272 -0.98 5.99 30.86
C LYS A 272 -0.48 4.57 31.11
N PHE A 273 0.59 4.15 30.43
CA PHE A 273 1.06 2.77 30.43
C PHE A 273 2.15 2.50 31.49
N THR A 274 2.15 3.26 32.59
CA THR A 274 3.01 3.03 33.75
C THR A 274 2.32 2.14 34.78
N ALA A 275 3.07 1.31 35.50
CA ALA A 275 2.52 0.50 36.60
C ALA A 275 2.02 1.38 37.75
N HIS A 276 0.92 1.00 38.41
CA HIS A 276 0.30 1.77 39.50
C HIS A 276 1.24 2.09 40.69
N ASN A 277 2.34 1.34 40.82
CA ASN A 277 3.33 1.49 41.89
C ASN A 277 4.63 2.18 41.44
N LYS A 278 4.70 2.69 40.21
CA LYS A 278 5.88 3.38 39.67
C LYS A 278 5.51 4.81 39.26
N THR A 279 6.43 5.75 39.50
CA THR A 279 6.33 7.09 38.91
C THR A 279 6.74 7.03 37.43
N PRO A 280 5.95 7.58 36.50
CA PRO A 280 6.33 7.65 35.10
C PRO A 280 7.59 8.51 34.94
N GLU A 281 8.64 7.94 34.38
CA GLU A 281 9.86 8.64 34.01
C GLU A 281 9.95 8.66 32.49
N ILE A 282 9.86 9.86 31.93
CA ILE A 282 9.74 10.07 30.50
C ILE A 282 10.92 10.92 30.06
N PHE A 283 11.69 10.41 29.11
CA PHE A 283 12.85 11.08 28.54
C PHE A 283 12.58 11.36 27.06
N ILE A 284 12.65 12.64 26.68
CA ILE A 284 12.45 13.10 25.31
C ILE A 284 13.75 13.70 24.81
N LYS A 285 14.24 13.24 23.65
CA LYS A 285 15.41 13.84 23.01
C LYS A 285 15.24 13.99 21.51
N THR A 286 15.98 14.93 20.95
CA THR A 286 16.22 15.02 19.51
C THR A 286 17.69 14.88 19.23
N GLU A 287 18.04 14.13 18.20
CA GLU A 287 19.42 13.95 17.73
C GLU A 287 19.49 14.12 16.20
N GLU A 288 20.62 14.63 15.72
CA GLU A 288 20.88 14.80 14.30
C GLU A 288 21.56 13.56 13.72
N GLN A 289 20.98 12.98 12.65
CA GLN A 289 21.63 11.93 11.85
C GLN A 289 21.77 12.40 10.39
N GLU A 290 22.53 11.70 9.55
CA GLU A 290 22.84 12.19 8.18
C GLU A 290 21.60 12.58 7.37
N THR A 291 20.59 11.70 7.31
CA THR A 291 19.39 11.90 6.48
C THR A 291 18.14 12.29 7.29
N TYR A 292 18.16 12.07 8.60
CA TYR A 292 16.98 12.19 9.47
C TYR A 292 17.30 13.01 10.72
N THR A 293 16.30 13.72 11.23
CA THR A 293 16.26 14.18 12.62
C THR A 293 15.47 13.16 13.43
N VAL A 294 16.07 12.62 14.50
CA VAL A 294 15.47 11.54 15.27
C VAL A 294 14.89 12.06 16.57
N LEU A 295 13.57 12.02 16.69
CA LEU A 295 12.84 12.29 17.92
C LEU A 295 12.67 10.99 18.70
N THR A 296 13.27 10.91 19.89
CA THR A 296 13.15 9.76 20.78
C THR A 296 12.25 10.11 21.97
N VAL A 297 11.27 9.25 22.25
CA VAL A 297 10.46 9.29 23.48
C VAL A 297 10.63 7.96 24.19
N LYS A 298 11.23 7.99 25.39
CA LYS A 298 11.49 6.82 26.23
C LYS A 298 10.68 6.92 27.52
N ASP A 299 10.04 5.82 27.91
CA ASP A 299 9.34 5.66 29.18
C ASP A 299 9.87 4.46 29.99
N ASN A 300 9.55 4.44 31.28
CA ASN A 300 9.82 3.34 32.22
C ASN A 300 8.56 2.50 32.52
N GLY A 301 7.63 2.44 31.56
CA GLY A 301 6.32 1.84 31.72
C GLY A 301 6.33 0.31 31.77
N LEU A 302 5.16 -0.28 31.51
CA LEU A 302 4.96 -1.73 31.56
C LEU A 302 5.73 -2.51 30.48
N GLY A 303 6.15 -1.83 29.41
CA GLY A 303 6.75 -2.46 28.24
C GLY A 303 5.77 -3.32 27.43
N ILE A 304 6.25 -3.84 26.30
CA ILE A 304 5.46 -4.56 25.30
C ILE A 304 6.18 -5.88 24.96
N GLU A 305 5.44 -7.00 25.03
CA GLU A 305 5.92 -8.32 24.61
C GLU A 305 6.25 -8.35 23.12
N SER A 306 7.37 -8.97 22.73
CA SER A 306 7.89 -8.97 21.35
C SER A 306 6.88 -9.43 20.31
N GLU A 307 6.00 -10.38 20.65
CA GLU A 307 4.95 -10.89 19.76
C GLU A 307 3.90 -9.83 19.41
N LYS A 308 3.63 -8.89 20.33
CA LYS A 308 2.60 -7.85 20.17
C LYS A 308 3.14 -6.54 19.60
N GLN A 309 4.46 -6.41 19.44
CA GLN A 309 5.11 -5.18 19.00
C GLN A 309 4.78 -4.78 17.56
N LYS A 310 4.43 -5.74 16.69
CA LYS A 310 4.01 -5.44 15.31
C LYS A 310 2.58 -4.91 15.25
N ASP A 311 1.72 -5.41 16.13
CA ASP A 311 0.28 -5.15 16.08
C ASP A 311 -0.11 -3.84 16.76
N ILE A 312 0.78 -3.20 17.55
CA ILE A 312 0.47 -1.91 18.20
C ILE A 312 0.30 -0.76 17.22
N PHE A 313 0.86 -0.90 16.02
CA PHE A 313 0.68 0.06 14.94
C PHE A 313 -0.55 -0.24 14.10
N SER A 314 -1.30 -1.30 14.41
CA SER A 314 -2.59 -1.61 13.77
C SER A 314 -3.71 -0.77 14.38
N ILE A 315 -4.67 -0.38 13.56
CA ILE A 315 -5.81 0.41 14.00
C ILE A 315 -6.65 -0.38 15.02
N PHE A 316 -7.08 0.31 16.08
CA PHE A 316 -7.90 -0.22 17.18
C PHE A 316 -7.28 -1.36 18.00
N HIS A 317 -5.99 -1.65 17.81
CA HIS A 317 -5.33 -2.69 18.60
C HIS A 317 -5.04 -2.20 20.02
N ARG A 318 -5.48 -2.96 21.03
CA ARG A 318 -5.28 -2.65 22.46
C ARG A 318 -4.67 -3.85 23.19
N ILE A 319 -3.43 -3.72 23.64
CA ILE A 319 -2.75 -4.76 24.42
C ILE A 319 -3.41 -5.00 25.78
N LYS A 320 -3.93 -3.93 26.41
CA LYS A 320 -4.60 -4.00 27.72
C LYS A 320 -5.95 -3.26 27.67
N PRO A 321 -7.07 -3.97 27.49
CA PRO A 321 -8.41 -3.37 27.42
C PRO A 321 -8.82 -2.58 28.67
N GLN A 322 -8.16 -2.86 29.80
CA GLN A 322 -8.41 -2.20 31.09
C GLN A 322 -7.81 -0.78 31.19
N ILE A 323 -6.87 -0.42 30.32
CA ILE A 323 -6.26 0.92 30.29
C ILE A 323 -7.01 1.77 29.25
N GLU A 324 -7.54 2.93 29.66
CA GLU A 324 -8.30 3.82 28.78
C GLU A 324 -7.51 4.26 27.55
N GLY A 325 -8.07 3.98 26.37
CA GLY A 325 -7.51 4.37 25.07
C GLY A 325 -8.33 3.76 23.94
N THR A 326 -8.33 4.44 22.80
CA THR A 326 -9.07 4.04 21.59
C THR A 326 -8.33 3.01 20.73
N GLY A 327 -7.01 2.86 20.92
CA GLY A 327 -6.17 2.00 20.07
C GLY A 327 -5.83 2.61 18.70
N VAL A 328 -6.19 3.87 18.45
CA VAL A 328 -5.98 4.53 17.16
C VAL A 328 -4.74 5.43 17.16
N GLY A 329 -4.35 5.96 18.33
CA GLY A 329 -3.31 6.98 18.45
C GLY A 329 -1.96 6.60 17.82
N LEU A 330 -1.46 5.38 18.06
CA LEU A 330 -0.15 4.98 17.54
C LEU A 330 -0.18 4.64 16.04
N PHE A 331 -1.30 4.14 15.53
CA PHE A 331 -1.56 4.02 14.08
C PHE A 331 -1.50 5.39 13.40
N ILE A 332 -2.12 6.42 14.01
CA ILE A 332 -2.09 7.79 13.47
C ILE A 332 -0.64 8.31 13.44
N VAL A 333 0.15 8.06 14.48
CA VAL A 333 1.57 8.44 14.52
C VAL A 333 2.33 7.80 13.36
N ASP A 334 2.18 6.48 13.17
CA ASP A 334 2.84 5.76 12.08
C ASP A 334 2.47 6.36 10.70
N LYS A 335 1.18 6.61 10.45
CA LYS A 335 0.72 7.24 9.20
C LYS A 335 1.26 8.66 9.00
N MET A 336 1.25 9.49 10.04
CA MET A 336 1.78 10.86 9.97
C MET A 336 3.27 10.89 9.60
N VAL A 337 4.05 9.97 10.17
CA VAL A 337 5.50 9.86 9.93
C VAL A 337 5.78 9.30 8.53
N ASN A 338 5.11 8.22 8.15
CA ASN A 338 5.31 7.57 6.85
C ASN A 338 4.88 8.47 5.68
N ASN A 339 3.82 9.26 5.82
CA ASN A 339 3.35 10.17 4.78
C ASN A 339 4.36 11.27 4.42
N GLN A 340 5.30 11.59 5.32
CA GLN A 340 6.38 12.56 5.07
C GLN A 340 7.74 11.88 4.79
N GLY A 341 7.72 10.59 4.45
CA GLY A 341 8.93 9.82 4.14
C GLY A 341 9.83 9.52 5.34
N GLY A 342 9.28 9.64 6.56
CA GLY A 342 9.93 9.21 7.80
C GLY A 342 9.75 7.72 8.07
N LYS A 343 10.23 7.27 9.23
CA LYS A 343 9.98 5.93 9.77
C LYS A 343 9.85 5.96 11.29
N ILE A 344 9.15 4.99 11.87
CA ILE A 344 9.07 4.80 13.32
C ILE A 344 9.69 3.46 13.72
N GLU A 345 10.50 3.47 14.78
CA GLU A 345 11.08 2.28 15.38
C GLU A 345 10.68 2.18 16.86
N LEU A 346 10.51 0.94 17.30
CA LEU A 346 10.09 0.59 18.64
C LEU A 346 11.14 -0.33 19.27
N GLU A 347 11.62 0.04 20.46
CA GLU A 347 12.40 -0.81 21.34
C GLU A 347 11.64 -0.94 22.66
N SER A 348 11.12 -2.12 22.97
CA SER A 348 10.36 -2.34 24.21
C SER A 348 10.70 -3.69 24.84
N LYS A 349 10.74 -3.70 26.17
CA LYS A 349 10.94 -4.90 26.98
C LYS A 349 9.93 -4.93 28.13
N PRO A 350 9.24 -6.06 28.36
CA PRO A 350 8.30 -6.19 29.46
C PRO A 350 8.94 -5.81 30.81
N GLY A 351 8.33 -4.85 31.51
CA GLY A 351 8.76 -4.37 32.83
C GLY A 351 9.89 -3.33 32.85
N GLU A 352 10.61 -3.13 31.74
CA GLU A 352 11.70 -2.14 31.61
C GLU A 352 11.22 -0.82 31.00
N GLY A 353 10.18 -0.87 30.15
CA GLY A 353 9.59 0.31 29.50
C GLY A 353 9.64 0.24 27.98
N THR A 354 9.33 1.37 27.33
CA THR A 354 9.27 1.48 25.87
C THR A 354 10.04 2.69 25.37
N THR A 355 10.71 2.54 24.23
CA THR A 355 11.40 3.62 23.51
C THR A 355 10.87 3.68 22.09
N PHE A 356 10.28 4.81 21.74
CA PHE A 356 9.88 5.15 20.37
C PHE A 356 10.94 6.05 19.75
N ARG A 357 11.41 5.72 18.55
CA ARG A 357 12.30 6.55 17.74
C ARG A 357 11.59 6.92 16.45
N ILE A 358 11.37 8.21 16.26
CA ILE A 358 10.71 8.76 15.08
C ILE A 358 11.77 9.44 14.23
N TYR A 359 11.94 8.94 13.01
CA TYR A 359 12.89 9.48 12.05
C TYR A 359 12.13 10.42 11.12
N LEU A 360 12.41 11.72 11.24
CA LEU A 360 11.84 12.77 10.41
C LEU A 360 12.84 13.12 9.32
N LYS A 361 12.45 13.02 8.05
CA LYS A 361 13.35 13.28 6.92
C LYS A 361 13.76 14.75 6.90
N LYS A 362 15.05 15.03 6.78
CA LYS A 362 15.53 16.40 6.55
C LYS A 362 15.09 16.86 5.15
N SER A 363 14.47 18.03 5.08
CA SER A 363 14.13 18.68 3.80
C SER A 363 15.32 19.46 3.27
#